data_AF-A0A957S4H7-F1
#
_entry.id   AF-A0A957S4H7-F1
#
_cell.length_a   1.000
_cell.length_b   1.000
_cell.length_c   1.000
_cell.angle_alpha   90.00
_cell.angle_beta   90.00
_cell.angle_gamma   90.00
#
_symmetry.space_group_name_H-M   'P 1'
#
loop_
_entity.id
_entity.type
_entity.pdbx_description
1 polymer ?
#
loop_
_entity_poly.entity_id
_entity_poly.type
_entity_poly.pdbx_seq_one_letter_code
_entity_poly.pdbx_strand_id
1 'polypeptide(L)'
;TPADGYGDYDPDSVEMVDRAVFPEGVPLEVGADVYFMDENGESGNGIVEAINDDTVTIDYNHPYAGKTLTFDVEVVGVRDATPEELEHGHAHADDEDELWEDDDEEWDDDEEWDDDDEEWDDEEWDDEDDWDDDDEEWEDDEE
;
A
#
# COMPACT_ATOMS: atom_id res chain seq x y z
N THR A 1 -13.57 0.87 29.71
CA THR A 1 -13.31 2.33 29.57
C THR A 1 -12.51 2.54 28.30
N PRO A 2 -12.21 3.77 27.82
CA PRO A 2 -11.35 3.95 26.64
C PRO A 2 -10.00 3.22 26.81
N ALA A 3 -9.37 3.33 27.98
CA ALA A 3 -8.15 2.62 28.33
C ALA A 3 -8.23 1.07 28.26
N ASP A 4 -9.43 0.48 28.40
CA ASP A 4 -9.64 -0.97 28.24
C ASP A 4 -10.03 -1.38 26.80
N GLY A 5 -10.15 -0.40 25.89
CA GLY A 5 -10.52 -0.59 24.48
C GLY A 5 -9.40 -0.06 23.57
N TYR A 6 -9.68 1.02 22.83
CA TYR A 6 -8.72 1.61 21.89
C TYR A 6 -7.82 2.70 22.50
N GLY A 7 -7.72 2.77 23.83
CA GLY A 7 -6.90 3.74 24.53
C GLY A 7 -7.59 5.10 24.76
N ASP A 8 -6.89 5.96 25.49
CA ASP A 8 -7.27 7.36 25.65
C ASP A 8 -6.91 8.16 24.39
N TYR A 9 -7.60 9.27 24.17
CA TYR A 9 -7.28 10.17 23.06
C TYR A 9 -6.00 10.95 23.38
N ASP A 10 -5.02 10.88 22.50
CA ASP A 10 -3.76 11.60 22.63
C ASP A 10 -3.75 12.86 21.75
N PRO A 11 -3.82 14.08 22.33
CA PRO A 11 -3.74 15.31 21.56
C PRO A 11 -2.37 15.54 20.91
N ASP A 12 -1.31 14.88 21.38
CA ASP A 12 0.03 14.99 20.79
C ASP A 12 0.17 14.11 19.54
N SER A 13 -0.79 13.21 19.28
CA SER A 13 -0.91 12.41 18.06
C SER A 13 -1.67 13.13 16.93
N VAL A 14 -1.89 14.44 17.07
CA VAL A 14 -2.45 15.31 16.02
C VAL A 14 -1.35 16.21 15.48
N GLU A 15 -1.09 16.11 14.19
CA GLU A 15 0.00 16.84 13.53
C GLU A 15 -0.52 17.76 12.42
N MET A 16 0.13 18.92 12.26
CA MET A 16 -0.08 19.81 11.13
C MET A 16 1.01 19.59 10.10
N VAL A 17 0.62 19.11 8.93
CA VAL A 17 1.51 18.85 7.80
C VAL A 17 1.29 19.92 6.73
N ASP A 18 2.38 20.38 6.11
CA ASP A 18 2.29 21.31 4.97
C ASP A 18 1.56 20.65 3.80
N ARG A 19 0.60 21.37 3.21
CA ARG A 19 -0.18 20.89 2.07
C ARG A 19 0.70 20.50 0.87
N ALA A 20 1.85 21.14 0.74
CA ALA A 20 2.82 20.89 -0.33
C ALA A 20 3.48 19.51 -0.28
N VAL A 21 3.40 18.80 0.86
CA VAL A 21 3.92 17.42 0.99
C VAL A 21 3.02 16.42 0.27
N PHE A 22 1.74 16.75 0.12
CA PHE A 22 0.79 15.86 -0.54
C PHE A 22 0.93 15.93 -2.07
N PRO A 23 0.91 14.78 -2.78
CA PRO A 23 0.99 14.75 -4.23
C PRO A 23 -0.15 15.55 -4.88
N GLU A 24 0.16 16.25 -5.98
CA GLU A 24 -0.84 16.95 -6.76
C GLU A 24 -1.87 15.96 -7.33
N GLY A 25 -3.17 16.26 -7.13
CA GLY A 25 -4.27 15.42 -7.61
C GLY A 25 -4.89 14.47 -6.58
N VAL A 26 -4.35 14.40 -5.35
CA VAL A 26 -5.01 13.69 -4.25
C VAL A 26 -6.20 14.51 -3.74
N PRO A 27 -7.43 13.97 -3.74
CA PRO A 27 -8.57 14.64 -3.14
C PRO A 27 -8.42 14.64 -1.62
N LEU A 28 -7.86 15.74 -1.08
CA LEU A 28 -7.83 15.98 0.36
C LEU A 28 -9.21 16.45 0.81
N GLU A 29 -9.89 15.58 1.53
CA GLU A 29 -11.20 15.84 2.14
C GLU A 29 -11.11 15.61 3.64
N VAL A 30 -11.86 16.39 4.42
CA VAL A 30 -11.96 16.16 5.87
C VAL A 30 -12.62 14.80 6.10
N GLY A 31 -11.99 13.96 6.91
CA GLY A 31 -12.38 12.57 7.16
C GLY A 31 -11.73 11.55 6.21
N ALA A 32 -10.90 11.98 5.26
CA ALA A 32 -10.15 11.05 4.40
C ALA A 32 -9.04 10.33 5.19
N ASP A 33 -8.84 9.05 4.88
CA ASP A 33 -7.72 8.25 5.37
C ASP A 33 -6.44 8.61 4.59
N VAL A 34 -5.35 8.84 5.33
CA VAL A 34 -4.03 9.13 4.80
C VAL A 34 -3.07 8.07 5.31
N TYR A 35 -2.31 7.49 4.38
CA TYR A 35 -1.23 6.56 4.71
C TYR A 35 0.11 7.29 4.58
N PHE A 36 0.98 7.08 5.54
CA PHE A 36 2.31 7.64 5.57
C PHE A 36 3.32 6.57 5.96
N MET A 37 4.58 6.82 5.63
CA MET A 37 5.70 6.02 6.09
C MET A 37 6.60 6.94 6.89
N ASP A 38 6.92 6.54 8.11
CA ASP A 38 7.82 7.30 8.96
C ASP A 38 9.30 7.09 8.58
N GLU A 39 10.20 7.79 9.28
CA GLU A 39 11.65 7.68 9.07
C GLU A 39 12.22 6.30 9.43
N ASN A 40 11.46 5.51 10.19
CA ASN A 40 11.79 4.15 10.61
C ASN A 40 11.30 3.09 9.62
N GLY A 41 10.60 3.50 8.56
CA GLY A 41 10.03 2.62 7.55
C GLY A 41 8.71 1.97 7.99
N GLU A 42 8.14 2.40 9.11
CA GLU A 42 6.85 1.94 9.59
C GLU A 42 5.74 2.70 8.86
N SER A 43 4.76 1.95 8.35
CA SER A 43 3.59 2.55 7.73
C SER A 43 2.54 2.87 8.80
N GLY A 44 2.08 4.12 8.80
CA GLY A 44 1.01 4.59 9.66
C GLY A 44 -0.23 5.00 8.86
N ASN A 45 -1.37 5.06 9.54
CA ASN A 45 -2.61 5.62 9.01
C ASN A 45 -3.08 6.78 9.90
N GLY A 46 -3.62 7.82 9.28
CA GLY A 46 -4.21 8.96 9.97
C GLY A 46 -5.46 9.46 9.24
N ILE A 47 -6.26 10.28 9.91
CA ILE A 47 -7.48 10.87 9.35
C ILE A 47 -7.30 12.37 9.23
N VAL A 48 -7.69 12.95 8.11
CA VAL A 48 -7.68 14.41 7.94
C VAL A 48 -8.76 15.04 8.81
N GLU A 49 -8.38 15.79 9.84
CA GLU A 49 -9.31 16.48 10.74
C GLU A 49 -9.71 17.85 10.17
N ALA A 50 -8.76 18.58 9.57
CA ALA A 50 -8.99 19.92 9.03
C ALA A 50 -8.05 20.24 7.86
N ILE A 51 -8.52 21.08 6.95
CA ILE A 51 -7.74 21.56 5.80
C ILE A 51 -7.79 23.09 5.80
N ASN A 52 -6.62 23.73 5.85
CA ASN A 52 -6.43 25.16 5.70
C ASN A 52 -5.79 25.45 4.32
N ASP A 53 -5.52 26.74 4.04
CA ASP A 53 -4.91 27.16 2.77
C ASP A 53 -3.54 26.50 2.54
N ASP A 54 -2.67 26.53 3.56
CA ASP A 54 -1.29 26.05 3.46
C ASP A 54 -1.02 24.74 4.24
N THR A 55 -1.91 24.36 5.17
CA THR A 55 -1.69 23.24 6.09
C THR A 55 -2.87 22.28 6.17
N VAL A 56 -2.57 21.01 6.47
CA VAL A 56 -3.54 19.93 6.70
C VAL A 56 -3.31 19.39 8.10
N THR A 57 -4.36 19.27 8.90
CA THR A 57 -4.31 18.65 10.23
C THR A 57 -4.68 17.18 10.10
N ILE A 58 -3.78 16.30 10.55
CA ILE A 58 -3.94 14.85 10.50
C ILE A 58 -4.00 14.33 11.95
N ASP A 59 -4.99 13.53 12.25
CA ASP A 59 -5.15 12.83 13.51
C ASP A 59 -4.71 11.36 13.35
N TYR A 60 -3.66 10.95 14.06
CA TYR A 60 -3.14 9.59 14.06
C TYR A 60 -3.76 8.70 15.17
N ASN A 61 -4.68 9.23 15.96
CA ASN A 61 -5.39 8.44 16.94
C ASN A 61 -6.24 7.35 16.26
N HIS A 62 -6.40 6.22 16.95
CA HIS A 62 -7.39 5.23 16.54
C HIS A 62 -8.78 5.90 16.44
N PRO A 63 -9.64 5.58 15.45
CA PRO A 63 -10.96 6.20 15.27
C PRO A 63 -11.89 6.15 16.51
N TYR A 64 -11.61 5.24 17.44
CA TYR A 64 -12.35 5.03 18.68
C TYR A 64 -11.56 5.37 19.95
N ALA A 65 -10.35 5.92 19.84
CA ALA A 65 -9.59 6.39 20.99
C ALA A 65 -10.37 7.46 21.79
N GLY A 66 -10.27 7.42 23.11
CA GLY A 66 -11.01 8.28 24.02
C GLY A 66 -12.51 7.99 24.13
N LYS A 67 -13.07 7.08 23.31
CA LYS A 67 -14.49 6.72 23.34
C LYS A 67 -14.74 5.54 24.29
N THR A 68 -15.78 5.65 25.11
CA THR A 68 -16.25 4.51 25.90
C THR A 68 -17.16 3.65 25.02
N LEU A 69 -16.69 2.45 24.69
CA LEU A 69 -17.45 1.50 23.89
C LEU A 69 -18.42 0.71 24.77
N THR A 70 -19.64 0.52 24.27
CA THR A 70 -20.64 -0.36 24.88
C THR A 70 -21.00 -1.44 23.88
N PHE A 71 -20.81 -2.70 24.27
CA PHE A 71 -21.07 -3.85 23.41
C PHE A 71 -22.26 -4.64 23.97
N ASP A 72 -23.09 -5.15 23.06
CA ASP A 72 -24.06 -6.20 23.33
C ASP A 72 -23.52 -7.48 22.69
N VAL A 73 -23.19 -8.48 23.50
CA VAL A 73 -22.45 -9.67 23.05
C VAL A 73 -23.26 -10.93 23.36
N GLU A 74 -23.41 -11.79 22.36
CA GLU A 74 -23.97 -13.13 22.48
C GLU A 74 -22.87 -14.17 22.21
N VAL A 75 -22.72 -15.14 23.12
CA VAL A 75 -21.75 -16.24 22.95
C VAL A 75 -22.40 -17.37 22.16
N VAL A 76 -21.94 -17.56 20.93
CA VAL A 76 -22.50 -18.57 19.99
C VAL A 76 -21.88 -19.96 20.15
N GLY A 77 -20.70 -20.07 20.77
CA GLY A 77 -20.00 -21.33 20.95
C GLY A 77 -18.72 -21.17 21.76
N VAL A 78 -18.26 -22.26 22.36
CA VAL A 78 -16.97 -22.36 23.06
C VAL A 78 -16.38 -23.73 22.75
N ARG A 79 -15.15 -23.75 22.25
CA ARG A 79 -14.36 -24.96 22.01
C ARG A 79 -12.93 -24.74 22.51
N ASP A 80 -12.21 -25.85 22.74
CA ASP A 80 -10.77 -25.78 22.96
C ASP A 80 -10.06 -25.43 21.64
N ALA A 81 -8.99 -24.66 21.72
CA ALA A 81 -8.14 -24.34 20.58
C ALA A 81 -7.32 -25.57 20.15
N THR A 82 -7.08 -25.74 18.85
CA THR A 82 -6.19 -26.78 18.31
C THR A 82 -4.72 -26.46 18.63
N PRO A 83 -3.80 -27.44 18.52
CA PRO A 83 -2.37 -27.17 18.68
C PRO A 83 -1.83 -26.07 17.74
N GLU A 84 -2.30 -26.04 16.49
CA GLU A 84 -1.88 -25.04 15.49
C GLU A 84 -2.41 -23.63 15.83
N GLU A 85 -3.67 -23.51 16.28
CA GLU A 85 -4.22 -22.22 16.70
C GLU A 85 -3.47 -21.63 17.91
N LEU A 86 -3.01 -22.50 18.81
CA LEU A 86 -2.19 -22.08 19.95
C LEU A 86 -0.79 -21.63 19.51
N GLU A 87 -0.22 -22.26 18.47
CA GLU A 87 1.06 -21.86 17.88
C GLU A 87 0.95 -20.52 17.13
N HIS A 88 -0.14 -20.33 16.37
CA HIS A 88 -0.37 -19.11 15.57
C HIS A 88 -0.93 -17.94 16.39
N GLY A 89 -1.50 -18.19 17.57
CA GLY A 89 -2.03 -17.17 18.47
C GLY A 89 -3.38 -16.57 18.04
N HIS A 90 -4.07 -17.19 17.08
CA HIS A 90 -5.40 -16.79 16.61
C HIS A 90 -6.25 -18.01 16.26
N ALA A 91 -7.57 -17.85 16.34
CA ALA A 91 -8.51 -18.89 15.92
C ALA A 91 -8.53 -18.98 14.40
N HIS A 92 -8.60 -20.21 13.89
CA HIS A 92 -8.82 -20.48 12.48
C HIS A 92 -10.33 -20.55 12.24
N ALA A 93 -10.78 -20.14 11.05
CA ALA A 93 -12.18 -20.34 10.68
C ALA A 93 -12.46 -21.84 10.67
N ASP A 94 -13.52 -22.27 11.37
CA ASP A 94 -14.05 -23.62 11.26
C ASP A 94 -14.75 -23.74 9.90
N ASP A 95 -13.99 -23.81 8.81
CA ASP A 95 -14.53 -24.03 7.48
C ASP A 95 -13.87 -25.25 6.84
N GLU A 96 -14.72 -26.25 6.71
CA GLU A 96 -14.72 -27.38 5.81
C GLU A 96 -14.51 -27.03 4.31
N ASP A 97 -13.77 -25.97 3.96
CA ASP A 97 -13.45 -25.56 2.59
C ASP A 97 -12.23 -24.60 2.52
N GLU A 98 -11.05 -25.01 3.03
CA GLU A 98 -9.77 -24.62 2.41
C GLU A 98 -8.85 -25.85 2.37
N LEU A 99 -9.18 -26.78 1.45
CA LEU A 99 -8.18 -27.64 0.83
C LEU A 99 -7.28 -26.77 -0.06
N TRP A 100 -6.49 -25.90 0.54
CA TRP A 100 -5.12 -25.78 0.09
C TRP A 100 -4.44 -26.86 0.89
N GLU A 101 -4.20 -27.99 0.24
CA GLU A 101 -3.15 -28.88 0.73
C GLU A 101 -1.96 -27.95 0.99
N ASP A 102 -1.39 -28.03 2.20
CA ASP A 102 0.02 -27.74 2.39
C ASP A 102 0.75 -28.58 1.34
N ASP A 103 0.82 -28.06 0.13
CA ASP A 103 1.88 -28.32 -0.77
C ASP A 103 3.06 -27.67 -0.06
N ASP A 104 3.66 -28.46 0.83
CA ASP A 104 5.10 -28.66 0.95
C ASP A 104 5.72 -28.82 -0.47
N GLU A 105 5.44 -27.88 -1.38
CA GLU A 105 6.40 -27.42 -2.37
C GLU A 105 7.46 -26.75 -1.51
N GLU A 106 8.32 -27.61 -0.96
CA GLU A 106 9.71 -27.34 -0.70
C GLU A 106 10.17 -26.53 -1.91
N TRP A 107 10.18 -25.21 -1.78
CA TRP A 107 10.86 -24.35 -2.72
C TRP A 107 12.30 -24.81 -2.65
N ASP A 108 12.68 -25.70 -3.58
CA ASP A 108 14.06 -26.04 -3.85
C ASP A 108 14.76 -24.70 -4.14
N ASP A 109 15.40 -24.15 -3.10
CA ASP A 109 16.36 -23.05 -3.11
C ASP A 109 17.62 -23.51 -3.85
N ASP A 110 17.45 -23.99 -5.08
CA ASP A 110 18.48 -24.44 -6.00
C ASP A 110 18.05 -24.13 -7.46
N GLU A 111 17.42 -22.97 -7.67
CA GLU A 111 17.65 -22.25 -8.93
C GLU A 111 18.78 -21.26 -8.68
N GLU A 112 19.99 -21.80 -8.82
CA GLU A 112 21.21 -21.06 -9.12
C GLU A 112 20.86 -20.05 -10.23
N TRP A 113 20.72 -18.79 -9.84
CA TRP A 113 20.75 -17.69 -10.79
C TRP A 113 22.16 -17.70 -11.38
N ASP A 114 22.32 -18.38 -12.52
CA ASP A 114 23.48 -18.19 -13.37
C ASP A 114 23.54 -16.69 -13.68
N ASP A 115 24.49 -16.00 -13.02
CA ASP A 115 25.04 -14.72 -13.46
C ASP A 115 25.60 -14.92 -14.87
N ASP A 116 24.73 -14.92 -15.88
CA ASP A 116 25.11 -14.76 -17.27
C ASP A 116 25.39 -13.27 -17.50
N ASP A 117 26.60 -12.93 -17.10
CA ASP A 117 27.38 -11.76 -17.45
C ASP A 117 27.49 -11.68 -18.99
N GLU A 118 26.40 -11.34 -19.68
CA GLU A 118 26.48 -10.85 -21.07
C GLU A 118 26.69 -9.34 -21.04
N GLU A 119 27.97 -9.00 -21.00
CA GLU A 119 28.59 -7.77 -21.47
C GLU A 119 27.87 -7.28 -22.75
N TRP A 120 27.04 -6.24 -22.61
CA TRP A 120 26.47 -5.53 -23.76
C TRP A 120 27.62 -4.80 -24.48
N ASP A 121 28.18 -5.48 -25.48
CA ASP A 121 29.15 -4.96 -26.44
C ASP A 121 28.51 -3.76 -27.18
N ASP A 122 28.92 -2.56 -26.79
CA ASP A 122 28.66 -1.30 -27.47
C ASP A 122 29.66 -1.21 -28.64
N GLU A 123 29.31 -1.69 -29.84
CA GLU A 123 29.99 -1.29 -31.09
C GLU A 123 29.21 -1.68 -32.38
N GLU A 124 29.04 -0.65 -33.23
CA GLU A 124 28.98 -0.66 -34.71
C GLU A 124 27.82 -1.37 -35.45
N TRP A 125 26.77 -0.61 -35.79
CA TRP A 125 26.06 -0.80 -37.06
C TRP A 125 26.04 0.53 -37.83
N ASP A 126 27.14 0.79 -38.54
CA ASP A 126 27.10 1.43 -39.86
C ASP A 126 26.43 0.43 -40.81
N ASP A 127 25.27 0.78 -41.36
CA ASP A 127 24.87 0.30 -42.69
C ASP A 127 23.99 1.37 -43.34
N GLU A 128 24.64 2.09 -44.25
CA GLU A 128 24.04 2.86 -45.34
C GLU A 128 23.20 1.94 -46.23
N ASP A 129 21.89 2.18 -46.33
CA ASP A 129 21.09 1.70 -47.46
C ASP A 129 20.02 2.75 -47.82
N ASP A 130 20.47 3.75 -48.57
CA ASP A 130 20.00 4.07 -49.93
C ASP A 130 18.54 3.68 -50.25
N TRP A 131 17.63 4.64 -50.08
CA TRP A 131 16.40 4.71 -50.87
C TRP A 131 16.16 6.16 -51.29
N ASP A 132 16.92 6.59 -52.31
CA ASP A 132 16.51 7.63 -53.25
C ASP A 132 15.49 7.02 -54.24
N ASP A 133 14.31 7.64 -54.33
CA ASP A 133 13.52 7.96 -55.56
C ASP A 133 12.09 8.32 -55.08
N ASP A 134 11.72 9.61 -55.05
CA ASP A 134 11.15 10.38 -56.18
C ASP A 134 9.61 10.35 -56.14
N ASP A 135 8.99 11.45 -55.70
CA ASP A 135 7.85 12.11 -56.39
C ASP A 135 7.51 13.42 -55.63
N GLU A 136 8.12 14.53 -56.07
CA GLU A 136 7.55 15.88 -55.97
C GLU A 136 6.28 15.91 -56.85
N GLU A 137 5.13 16.47 -56.46
CA GLU A 137 4.75 17.87 -56.70
C GLU A 137 3.26 17.99 -56.30
N TRP A 138 2.89 18.87 -55.36
CA TRP A 138 1.51 19.38 -55.29
C TRP A 138 1.56 20.91 -55.29
N GLU A 139 1.00 21.45 -56.37
CA GLU A 139 1.00 22.85 -56.74
C GLU A 139 0.27 23.72 -55.68
N ASP A 140 0.96 24.78 -55.25
CA ASP A 140 0.41 25.97 -54.60
C ASP A 140 -0.61 26.66 -55.54
N ASP A 141 -1.85 26.78 -55.09
CA ASP A 141 -2.86 27.68 -55.64
C ASP A 141 -3.14 28.72 -54.55
N GLU A 142 -2.57 29.93 -54.64
CA GLU A 142 -3.20 31.22 -54.27
C GLU A 142 -2.46 32.42 -54.93
N GLU A 143 -3.19 33.06 -55.86
CA GLU A 143 -3.15 34.47 -56.37
C GLU A 143 -2.11 34.94 -57.42
#